data_AF-A0A3B8PT13-F1
#
_entry.id   AF-A0A3B8PT13-F1
#
_cell.length_a   1.000
_cell.length_b   1.000
_cell.length_c   1.000
_cell.angle_alpha   90.00
_cell.angle_beta   90.00
_cell.angle_gamma   90.00
#
_symmetry.space_group_name_H-M   'P 1'
#
loop_
_entity.id
_entity.type
_entity.pdbx_description
1 polymer ?
#
loop_
_entity_poly.entity_id
_entity_poly.type
_entity_poly.pdbx_seq_one_letter_code
_entity_poly.pdbx_strand_id
1 'polypeptide(L)'
;GTDQFDFKIQLPPWLEIGRTSRTQMLLVGVITDSDGTRHKVSFTSNAQSDQTVVLATSGVVGINTPTSSIIARPGSTIELPFIVSRGSGAGGAGVVQLVLPAHVRGVSATPVKLTPGQTNGKISIRFGKSGLGPFNQSLKVQARITDTRGDQLIGETGVEFVSE
;
A
#
# COMPACT_ATOMS: atom_id res chain seq x y z
N GLY A 1 -21.10 -27.22 -14.06
CA GLY A 1 -19.94 -26.39 -14.47
C GLY A 1 -19.84 -25.24 -13.49
N THR A 2 -18.63 -24.77 -13.21
CA THR A 2 -18.41 -23.57 -12.37
C THR A 2 -18.54 -22.34 -13.26
N ASP A 3 -19.33 -21.36 -12.83
CA ASP A 3 -19.63 -20.10 -13.55
C ASP A 3 -18.75 -18.92 -13.07
N GLN A 4 -17.94 -19.12 -12.04
CA GLN A 4 -17.04 -18.13 -11.47
C GLN A 4 -15.65 -18.73 -11.20
N PHE A 5 -14.61 -17.93 -11.37
CA PHE A 5 -13.24 -18.30 -11.01
C PHE A 5 -12.44 -17.05 -10.66
N ASP A 6 -11.53 -17.18 -9.70
CA ASP A 6 -10.60 -16.12 -9.35
C ASP A 6 -9.39 -16.15 -10.29
N PHE A 7 -9.04 -15.01 -10.86
CA PHE A 7 -7.83 -14.84 -11.64
C PHE A 7 -6.95 -13.75 -11.02
N LYS A 8 -5.67 -14.09 -10.81
CA LYS A 8 -4.70 -13.14 -10.27
C LYS A 8 -4.10 -12.32 -11.40
N ILE A 9 -4.22 -11.00 -11.30
CA ILE A 9 -3.56 -10.08 -12.21
C ILE A 9 -2.34 -9.51 -11.49
N GLN A 10 -1.18 -9.63 -12.12
CA GLN A 10 0.01 -8.92 -11.67
C GLN A 10 0.17 -7.67 -12.53
N LEU A 11 0.17 -6.52 -11.88
CA LEU A 11 0.43 -5.25 -12.55
C LEU A 11 1.92 -4.89 -12.43
N PRO A 12 2.52 -4.31 -13.49
CA PRO A 12 3.90 -3.86 -13.41
C PRO A 12 4.02 -2.72 -12.39
N PRO A 13 5.17 -2.57 -11.71
CA PRO A 13 5.35 -1.51 -10.73
C PRO A 13 5.48 -0.11 -11.35
N TRP A 14 5.65 -0.01 -12.67
CA TRP A 14 5.80 1.24 -13.44
C TRP A 14 4.52 1.62 -14.20
N LEU A 15 3.36 1.56 -13.57
CA LEU A 15 2.13 2.07 -14.18
C LEU A 15 2.17 3.59 -14.29
N GLU A 16 1.82 4.11 -15.47
CA GLU A 16 1.58 5.54 -15.64
C GLU A 16 0.25 5.93 -15.01
N ILE A 17 0.30 6.88 -14.07
CA ILE A 17 -0.89 7.46 -13.44
C ILE A 17 -1.76 8.14 -14.50
N GLY A 18 -3.08 8.02 -14.37
CA GLY A 18 -4.05 8.66 -15.26
C GLY A 18 -4.26 7.95 -16.59
N ARG A 19 -3.59 6.81 -16.81
CA ARG A 19 -3.87 5.95 -17.97
C ARG A 19 -4.85 4.84 -17.59
N THR A 20 -5.85 4.66 -18.45
CA THR A 20 -6.73 3.49 -18.42
C THR A 20 -6.10 2.40 -19.26
N SER A 21 -5.78 1.27 -18.65
CA SER A 21 -5.44 0.04 -19.38
C SER A 21 -6.69 -0.81 -19.54
N ARG A 22 -6.90 -1.35 -20.74
CA ARG A 22 -7.95 -2.33 -21.04
C ARG A 22 -7.27 -3.57 -21.58
N THR A 23 -7.54 -4.71 -20.93
CA THR A 23 -6.95 -5.99 -21.29
C THR A 23 -8.07 -6.95 -21.67
N GLN A 24 -7.99 -7.50 -22.88
CA GLN A 24 -8.89 -8.58 -23.31
C GLN A 24 -8.50 -9.88 -22.62
N MET A 25 -9.52 -10.63 -22.21
CA MET A 25 -9.32 -11.94 -21.60
C MET A 25 -9.45 -13.02 -22.66
N LEU A 26 -8.47 -13.94 -22.71
CA LEU A 26 -8.56 -15.18 -23.46
C LEU A 26 -8.89 -16.31 -22.48
N LEU A 27 -10.06 -16.91 -22.66
CA LEU A 27 -10.52 -18.07 -21.91
C LEU A 27 -10.29 -19.32 -22.75
N VAL A 28 -9.74 -20.37 -22.15
CA VAL A 28 -9.52 -21.66 -22.82
C VAL A 28 -10.16 -22.75 -21.99
N GLY A 29 -11.03 -23.54 -22.61
CA GLY A 29 -11.78 -24.61 -21.96
C GLY A 29 -11.86 -25.87 -22.81
N VAL A 30 -12.38 -26.93 -22.22
CA VAL A 30 -12.72 -28.17 -22.94
C VAL A 30 -14.23 -28.36 -22.87
N ILE A 31 -14.88 -28.44 -24.03
CA ILE A 31 -16.30 -28.78 -24.17
C ILE A 31 -16.37 -30.25 -24.59
N THR A 32 -17.37 -30.97 -24.08
CA THR A 32 -17.64 -32.36 -24.47
C THR A 32 -18.96 -32.38 -25.23
N ASP A 33 -18.94 -32.92 -26.45
CA ASP A 33 -20.13 -33.09 -27.28
C ASP A 33 -20.98 -34.26 -26.79
N SER A 34 -22.20 -34.40 -27.31
CA SER A 34 -23.16 -35.43 -26.89
C SER A 34 -22.67 -36.86 -27.17
N ASP A 35 -21.74 -37.04 -28.09
CA ASP A 35 -21.09 -38.31 -28.42
C ASP A 35 -19.86 -38.62 -27.55
N GLY A 36 -19.51 -37.72 -26.62
CA GLY A 36 -18.35 -37.85 -25.74
C GLY A 36 -17.04 -37.28 -26.32
N THR A 37 -17.04 -36.75 -27.54
CA THR A 37 -15.86 -36.12 -28.14
C THR A 37 -15.50 -34.84 -27.39
N ARG A 38 -14.22 -34.62 -27.13
CA ARG A 38 -13.73 -33.45 -26.38
C ARG A 38 -13.06 -32.44 -27.30
N HIS A 39 -13.55 -31.21 -27.26
CA HIS A 39 -13.05 -30.08 -28.04
C HIS A 39 -12.40 -29.05 -27.13
N LYS A 40 -11.15 -28.68 -27.45
CA LYS A 40 -10.53 -27.51 -26.84
C LYS A 40 -11.06 -26.27 -27.55
N VAL A 41 -11.67 -25.37 -26.79
CA VAL A 41 -12.23 -24.12 -27.30
C VAL A 41 -11.53 -22.95 -26.65
N SER A 42 -11.51 -21.83 -27.37
CA SER A 42 -11.05 -20.55 -26.84
C SER A 42 -12.09 -19.47 -27.08
N PHE A 43 -12.29 -18.60 -26.09
CA PHE A 43 -13.15 -17.44 -26.18
C PHE A 43 -12.34 -16.18 -25.87
N THR A 44 -12.50 -15.15 -26.71
CA THR A 44 -12.02 -13.78 -26.46
C THR A 44 -13.06 -12.82 -27.01
N SER A 45 -13.14 -11.62 -26.44
CA SER A 45 -14.12 -10.61 -26.83
C SER A 45 -13.51 -9.22 -26.76
N ASN A 46 -13.94 -8.35 -27.67
CA ASN A 46 -13.63 -6.93 -27.65
C ASN A 46 -14.76 -6.08 -27.06
N ALA A 47 -15.85 -6.69 -26.59
CA ALA A 47 -16.90 -6.00 -25.87
C ALA A 47 -16.34 -5.40 -24.57
N GLN A 48 -16.76 -4.19 -24.22
CA GLN A 48 -16.23 -3.48 -23.05
C GLN A 48 -16.54 -4.21 -21.74
N SER A 49 -17.67 -4.93 -21.67
CA SER A 49 -18.07 -5.76 -20.52
C SER A 49 -17.16 -6.96 -20.29
N ASP A 50 -16.44 -7.40 -21.32
CA ASP A 50 -15.66 -8.64 -21.33
C ASP A 50 -14.14 -8.35 -21.18
N GLN A 51 -13.81 -7.13 -20.77
CA GLN A 51 -12.45 -6.66 -20.58
C GLN A 51 -12.17 -6.40 -19.11
N THR A 52 -10.94 -6.68 -18.70
CA THR A 52 -10.42 -6.13 -17.44
C THR A 52 -10.02 -4.68 -17.67
N VAL A 53 -10.55 -3.77 -16.84
CA VAL A 53 -10.17 -2.35 -16.83
C VAL A 53 -9.29 -2.08 -15.61
N VAL A 54 -8.10 -1.55 -15.86
CA VAL A 54 -7.17 -1.11 -14.80
C VAL A 54 -6.99 0.39 -14.92
N LEU A 55 -7.32 1.11 -13.85
CA LEU A 55 -7.09 2.55 -13.74
C LEU A 55 -6.00 2.79 -12.70
N ALA A 56 -4.82 3.20 -13.15
CA ALA A 56 -3.75 3.62 -12.24
C ALA A 56 -4.01 5.07 -11.80
N THR A 57 -4.21 5.26 -10.50
CA THR A 57 -4.38 6.59 -9.90
C THR A 57 -3.20 6.91 -8.98
N SER A 58 -3.03 8.17 -8.61
CA SER A 58 -2.18 8.51 -7.46
C SER A 58 -2.70 7.78 -6.21
N GLY A 59 -1.79 7.53 -5.26
CA GLY A 59 -2.15 6.90 -3.99
C GLY A 59 -3.32 7.63 -3.34
N VAL A 60 -4.37 6.88 -2.99
CA VAL A 60 -5.57 7.42 -2.32
C VAL A 60 -5.22 7.91 -0.91
N VAL A 61 -4.08 7.49 -0.36
CA VAL A 61 -3.53 7.98 0.91
C VAL A 61 -2.10 8.42 0.68
N GLY A 62 -1.78 9.63 1.14
CA GLY A 62 -0.42 10.13 1.25
C GLY A 62 -0.11 10.50 2.70
N ILE A 63 1.16 10.50 3.07
CA ILE A 63 1.60 11.01 4.37
C ILE A 63 2.89 11.81 4.15
N ASN A 64 3.01 12.95 4.81
CA ASN A 64 4.19 13.81 4.75
C ASN A 64 4.61 14.21 6.16
N THR A 65 5.91 14.38 6.35
CA THR A 65 6.50 14.93 7.58
C THR A 65 7.26 16.21 7.21
N PRO A 66 7.33 17.23 8.07
CA PRO A 66 8.01 18.48 7.73
C PRO A 66 9.54 18.33 7.71
N THR A 67 10.06 17.29 8.36
CA THR A 67 11.46 16.90 8.30
C THR A 67 11.55 15.45 7.83
N SER A 68 12.53 15.17 6.98
CA SER A 68 12.86 13.83 6.48
C SER A 68 14.16 13.29 7.07
N SER A 69 14.89 14.07 7.86
CA SER A 69 16.13 13.66 8.53
C SER A 69 16.05 13.94 10.03
N ILE A 70 16.50 12.98 10.84
CA ILE A 70 16.36 12.97 12.30
C ILE A 70 17.67 12.51 12.93
N ILE A 71 18.19 13.30 13.87
CA ILE A 71 19.34 12.90 14.69
C ILE A 71 18.85 11.95 15.78
N ALA A 72 19.37 10.72 15.77
CA ALA A 72 19.04 9.67 16.72
C ALA A 72 19.93 9.77 17.96
N ARG A 73 19.49 10.58 18.95
CA ARG A 73 20.21 10.73 20.22
C ARG A 73 19.91 9.59 21.19
N PRO A 74 20.92 8.90 21.76
CA PRO A 74 20.70 7.83 22.72
C PRO A 74 19.82 8.24 23.92
N GLY A 75 18.82 7.43 24.23
CA GLY A 75 17.90 7.64 25.35
C GLY A 75 16.87 8.76 25.15
N SER A 76 16.86 9.41 23.99
CA SER A 76 15.94 10.51 23.71
C SER A 76 14.57 10.04 23.20
N THR A 77 13.60 10.96 23.23
CA THR A 77 12.30 10.81 22.57
C THR A 77 12.03 12.06 21.77
N ILE A 78 11.52 11.89 20.56
CA ILE A 78 11.11 13.00 19.69
C ILE A 78 9.65 12.85 19.29
N GLU A 79 9.01 13.98 18.99
CA GLU A 79 7.71 14.00 18.31
C GLU A 79 7.91 14.39 16.85
N LEU A 80 7.59 13.48 15.93
CA LEU A 80 7.59 13.77 14.50
C LEU A 80 6.16 14.09 14.06
N PRO A 81 5.82 15.36 13.77
CA PRO A 81 4.52 15.70 13.21
C PRO A 81 4.37 15.12 11.80
N PHE A 82 3.13 14.78 11.44
CA PHE A 82 2.78 14.31 10.11
C PHE A 82 1.45 14.90 9.63
N ILE A 83 1.29 14.92 8.31
CA ILE A 83 0.06 15.30 7.61
C ILE A 83 -0.32 14.16 6.66
N VAL A 84 -1.55 13.67 6.79
CA VAL A 84 -2.15 12.64 5.93
C VAL A 84 -3.04 13.30 4.88
N SER A 85 -2.74 13.04 3.63
CA SER A 85 -3.59 13.38 2.49
C SER A 85 -4.54 12.21 2.20
N ARG A 86 -5.82 12.49 2.03
CA ARG A 86 -6.88 11.49 1.79
C ARG A 86 -7.59 11.81 0.48
N GLY A 87 -7.59 10.87 -0.44
CA GLY A 87 -8.38 10.89 -1.67
C GLY A 87 -9.77 10.28 -1.46
N SER A 88 -10.53 10.21 -2.56
CA SER A 88 -11.87 9.62 -2.55
C SER A 88 -11.83 8.17 -2.06
N GLY A 89 -12.68 7.82 -1.09
CA GLY A 89 -12.71 6.49 -0.46
C GLY A 89 -11.82 6.34 0.79
N ALA A 90 -10.90 7.26 1.07
CA ALA A 90 -10.03 7.23 2.26
C ALA A 90 -10.58 8.03 3.47
N GLY A 91 -11.91 8.12 3.61
CA GLY A 91 -12.55 8.87 4.71
C GLY A 91 -12.52 8.17 6.07
N GLY A 92 -12.26 6.86 6.09
CA GLY A 92 -12.36 6.01 7.27
C GLY A 92 -11.29 6.25 8.35
N ALA A 93 -11.42 5.52 9.46
CA ALA A 93 -10.41 5.45 10.49
C ALA A 93 -9.10 4.83 9.95
N GLY A 94 -7.99 5.09 10.63
CA GLY A 94 -6.70 4.58 10.20
C GLY A 94 -5.67 4.49 11.32
N VAL A 95 -4.46 4.10 10.96
CA VAL A 95 -3.30 4.03 11.86
C VAL A 95 -2.09 4.59 11.15
N VAL A 96 -1.33 5.44 11.85
CA VAL A 96 0.01 5.88 11.44
C VAL A 96 1.04 5.18 12.29
N GLN A 97 2.08 4.64 11.68
CA GLN A 97 3.15 3.91 12.37
C GLN A 97 4.51 4.15 11.73
N LEU A 98 5.56 3.93 12.51
CA LEU A 98 6.93 3.86 12.02
C LEU A 98 7.22 2.41 11.61
N VAL A 99 7.59 2.21 10.35
CA VAL A 99 7.99 0.91 9.82
C VAL A 99 9.52 0.85 9.80
N LEU A 100 10.05 -0.10 10.57
CA LEU A 100 11.48 -0.33 10.73
C LEU A 100 11.94 -1.47 9.80
N PRO A 101 13.04 -1.29 9.04
CA PRO A 101 13.76 -2.42 8.47
C PRO A 101 14.18 -3.41 9.56
N ALA A 102 14.16 -4.71 9.27
CA ALA A 102 14.34 -5.76 10.26
C ALA A 102 15.69 -5.70 11.02
N HIS A 103 16.72 -5.14 10.40
CA HIS A 103 18.07 -5.03 10.99
C HIS A 103 18.28 -3.77 11.82
N VAL A 104 17.39 -2.78 11.77
CA VAL A 104 17.47 -1.53 12.55
C VAL A 104 17.05 -1.81 14.00
N ARG A 105 17.89 -1.45 14.97
CA ARG A 105 17.68 -1.70 16.39
C ARG A 105 17.64 -0.41 17.21
N GLY A 106 17.14 -0.54 18.44
CA GLY A 106 17.14 0.56 19.42
C GLY A 106 16.15 1.68 19.09
N VAL A 107 15.22 1.47 18.16
CA VAL A 107 14.17 2.43 17.80
C VAL A 107 12.81 1.80 18.09
N SER A 108 11.90 2.59 18.67
CA SER A 108 10.51 2.20 18.82
C SER A 108 9.61 3.42 18.63
N ALA A 109 8.36 3.20 18.20
CA ALA A 109 7.37 4.25 18.11
C ALA A 109 5.99 3.70 18.46
N THR A 110 5.17 4.50 19.13
CA THR A 110 3.79 4.12 19.41
C THR A 110 2.92 4.45 18.20
N PRO A 111 2.18 3.48 17.62
CA PRO A 111 1.26 3.75 16.52
C PRO A 111 0.17 4.75 16.94
N VAL A 112 -0.17 5.66 16.04
CA VAL A 112 -1.17 6.70 16.25
C VAL A 112 -2.45 6.28 15.56
N LYS A 113 -3.54 6.11 16.31
CA LYS A 113 -4.86 5.89 15.75
C LYS A 113 -5.41 7.20 15.18
N LEU A 114 -5.91 7.14 13.96
CA LEU A 114 -6.60 8.25 13.29
C LEU A 114 -8.10 8.03 13.38
N THR A 115 -8.80 9.06 13.82
CA THR A 115 -10.25 9.14 13.65
C THR A 115 -10.60 9.38 12.16
N PRO A 116 -11.85 9.06 11.73
CA PRO A 116 -12.29 9.35 10.36
C PRO A 116 -12.04 10.82 9.98
N GLY A 117 -11.49 11.04 8.79
CA GLY A 117 -11.15 12.38 8.29
C GLY A 117 -9.97 13.09 8.98
N GLN A 118 -9.39 12.54 10.06
CA GLN A 118 -8.23 13.15 10.72
C GLN A 118 -7.01 13.15 9.79
N THR A 119 -6.44 14.34 9.59
CA THR A 119 -5.28 14.57 8.70
C THR A 119 -3.99 14.82 9.45
N ASN A 120 -4.03 15.47 10.62
CA ASN A 120 -2.82 15.84 11.35
C ASN A 120 -2.60 14.95 12.58
N GLY A 121 -1.33 14.76 12.94
CA GLY A 121 -0.93 14.08 14.16
C GLY A 121 0.56 14.16 14.41
N LYS A 122 1.02 13.49 15.46
CA LYS A 122 2.43 13.36 15.81
C LYS A 122 2.72 11.93 16.22
N ILE A 123 3.79 11.35 15.67
CA ILE A 123 4.30 10.05 16.10
C ILE A 123 5.44 10.25 17.10
N SER A 124 5.34 9.62 18.26
CA SER A 124 6.40 9.65 19.28
C SER A 124 7.40 8.54 19.00
N ILE A 125 8.65 8.92 18.73
CA ILE A 125 9.75 8.00 18.38
C ILE A 125 10.75 8.02 19.54
N ARG A 126 11.04 6.83 20.08
CA ARG A 126 11.93 6.61 21.22
C ARG A 126 13.20 5.92 20.77
N PHE A 127 14.32 6.47 21.19
CA PHE A 127 15.66 5.92 20.97
C PHE A 127 16.17 5.26 22.26
N GLY A 128 16.64 4.02 22.14
CA GLY A 128 17.30 3.30 23.23
C GLY A 128 18.57 4.02 23.70
N LYS A 129 19.00 3.73 24.94
CA LYS A 129 20.23 4.31 25.51
C LYS A 129 21.53 3.81 24.86
N SER A 130 21.46 2.67 24.16
CA SER A 130 22.59 2.07 23.45
C SER A 130 22.07 1.18 22.30
N GLY A 131 22.97 0.78 21.40
CA GLY A 131 22.65 -0.16 20.32
C GLY A 131 21.71 0.40 19.24
N LEU A 132 21.80 1.70 18.96
CA LEU A 132 21.02 2.34 17.90
C LEU A 132 21.51 1.92 16.51
N GLY A 133 20.57 1.67 15.60
CA GLY A 133 20.87 1.39 14.19
C GLY A 133 21.25 -0.07 13.91
N PRO A 134 22.04 -0.34 12.86
CA PRO A 134 22.64 0.64 11.94
C PRO A 134 21.57 1.38 11.11
N PHE A 135 21.78 2.67 10.84
CA PHE A 135 20.86 3.49 10.03
C PHE A 135 21.37 3.65 8.60
N ASN A 136 21.42 2.54 7.87
CA ASN A 136 21.91 2.47 6.49
C ASN A 136 20.78 2.33 5.44
N GLN A 137 19.53 2.48 5.86
CA GLN A 137 18.36 2.42 5.01
C GLN A 137 17.30 3.37 5.58
N SER A 138 16.58 4.08 4.72
CA SER A 138 15.48 4.94 5.15
C SER A 138 14.38 4.12 5.83
N LEU A 139 13.88 4.64 6.95
CA LEU A 139 12.69 4.15 7.62
C LEU A 139 11.46 4.76 6.93
N LYS A 140 10.28 4.21 7.19
CA LYS A 140 9.04 4.76 6.62
C LYS A 140 8.07 5.17 7.71
N VAL A 141 7.50 6.36 7.58
CA VAL A 141 6.24 6.68 8.26
C VAL A 141 5.12 6.24 7.33
N GLN A 142 4.26 5.34 7.82
CA GLN A 142 3.21 4.71 7.03
C GLN A 142 1.85 5.03 7.62
N ALA A 143 0.92 5.50 6.79
CA ALA A 143 -0.50 5.59 7.10
C ALA A 143 -1.23 4.40 6.45
N ARG A 144 -2.10 3.74 7.22
CA ARG A 144 -3.06 2.73 6.72
C ARG A 144 -4.47 3.19 7.04
N ILE A 145 -5.32 3.27 6.03
CA ILE A 145 -6.74 3.62 6.15
C ILE A 145 -7.54 2.51 5.51
N THR A 146 -8.59 2.04 6.19
CA THR A 146 -9.50 1.03 5.64
C THR A 146 -10.61 1.73 4.88
N ASP A 147 -10.83 1.34 3.62
CA ASP A 147 -11.94 1.85 2.82
C ASP A 147 -13.27 1.13 3.14
N THR A 148 -14.36 1.53 2.47
CA THR A 148 -15.69 0.95 2.69
C THR A 148 -15.83 -0.51 2.22
N ARG A 149 -14.90 -1.00 1.40
CA ARG A 149 -14.85 -2.39 0.92
C ARG A 149 -14.01 -3.28 1.84
N GLY A 150 -13.30 -2.68 2.80
CA GLY A 150 -12.38 -3.37 3.70
C GLY A 150 -10.93 -3.38 3.21
N ASP A 151 -10.63 -2.74 2.07
CA ASP A 151 -9.29 -2.70 1.51
C ASP A 151 -8.40 -1.72 2.29
N GLN A 152 -7.11 -2.06 2.42
CA GLN A 152 -6.12 -1.19 3.06
C GLN A 152 -5.53 -0.22 2.04
N LEU A 153 -5.85 1.06 2.22
CA LEU A 153 -5.23 2.17 1.51
C LEU A 153 -3.97 2.59 2.27
N ILE A 154 -2.82 2.56 1.60
CA ILE A 154 -1.52 2.77 2.22
C ILE A 154 -0.84 3.99 1.61
N GLY A 155 -0.36 4.89 2.47
CA GLY A 155 0.54 5.98 2.09
C GLY A 155 1.82 5.91 2.91
N GLU A 156 2.95 6.21 2.30
CA GLU A 156 4.28 6.15 2.94
C GLU A 156 5.10 7.38 2.61
N THR A 157 5.95 7.78 3.56
CA THR A 157 7.06 8.71 3.29
C THR A 157 8.32 8.24 4.00
N GLY A 158 9.45 8.49 3.36
CA GLY A 158 10.77 8.11 3.87
C GLY A 158 11.26 9.09 4.92
N VAL A 159 11.87 8.57 5.98
CA VAL A 159 12.62 9.34 6.97
C VAL A 159 13.97 8.68 7.22
N GLU A 160 15.02 9.49 7.27
CA GLU A 160 16.40 9.07 7.49
C GLU A 160 16.80 9.37 8.92
N PHE A 161 17.38 8.38 9.58
CA PHE A 161 17.94 8.55 10.91
C PHE A 161 19.45 8.62 10.79
N VAL A 162 20.05 9.60 11.45
CA VAL A 162 21.49 9.79 11.47
C VAL A 162 21.93 9.65 12.92
N SER A 163 22.95 8.83 13.17
CA SER A 163 23.55 8.76 14.50
C SER A 163 24.14 10.11 14.88
N GLU A 164 24.02 10.48 16.16
CA GLU A 164 24.80 11.59 16.73
C GLU A 164 26.30 11.27 16.73
#